data_AF-A0A7Y2MHJ9-F1
#
_entry.id   AF-A0A7Y2MHJ9-F1
#
_cell.length_a   1.000
_cell.length_b   1.000
_cell.length_c   1.000
_cell.angle_alpha   90.00
_cell.angle_beta   90.00
_cell.angle_gamma   90.00
#
_symmetry.space_group_name_H-M   'P 1'
#
loop_
_entity.id
_entity.type
_entity.pdbx_description
1 polymer ?
#
loop_
_entity_poly.entity_id
_entity_poly.type
_entity_poly.pdbx_seq_one_letter_code
_entity_poly.pdbx_strand_id
1 'polypeptide(L)'
;MDMILESRSQAALSSVGASGYLTIDLGALRRNYKLLSEMVAPAQTAAVVKANAYGLGADQVAQALYSQGCRHFFVAQFVEAVHLRPNLPPEAQLFVLNGLQPGSEIRCAESRIIPVLNSLEQLQQWAGAARRLKRTLPAGLQVGTGMSRRGGAPQKRGGGSGALWGVRGGGSLVIMGQTGPPGGGWRGTKGGHAAEENRRADEGRGVAE
;
A
#
# COMPACT_ATOMS: atom_id res chain seq x y z
N MET A 1 28.09 6.17 25.83
CA MET A 1 28.74 5.07 25.10
C MET A 1 28.21 5.10 23.68
N ASP A 2 28.75 6.03 22.89
CA ASP A 2 28.35 6.27 21.51
C ASP A 2 28.93 5.18 20.62
N MET A 3 28.05 4.48 19.90
CA MET A 3 28.43 3.61 18.79
C MET A 3 27.70 4.11 17.54
N ILE A 4 28.06 5.33 17.13
CA ILE A 4 27.81 5.85 15.77
C ILE A 4 29.06 5.54 14.94
N LEU A 5 29.25 4.27 14.63
CA LEU A 5 30.03 3.74 13.50
C LEU A 5 29.12 2.63 12.97
N GLU A 6 28.52 2.67 11.77
CA GLU A 6 29.21 2.47 10.49
C GLU A 6 28.32 2.78 9.26
N SER A 7 27.26 3.60 9.36
CA SER A 7 26.31 3.79 8.24
C SER A 7 26.73 4.84 7.17
N ARG A 8 27.95 5.38 7.20
CA ARG A 8 28.36 6.47 6.28
C ARG A 8 29.05 6.01 5.00
N SER A 9 29.42 4.74 4.88
CA SER A 9 30.36 4.29 3.83
C SER A 9 29.72 3.98 2.47
N GLN A 10 28.45 3.55 2.40
CA GLN A 10 27.82 3.21 1.11
C GLN A 10 27.13 4.37 0.38
N ALA A 11 26.65 5.39 1.10
CA ALA A 11 26.02 6.56 0.49
C ALA A 11 27.03 7.52 -0.17
N ALA A 12 28.31 7.44 0.19
CA ALA A 12 29.35 8.36 -0.27
C ALA A 12 29.89 8.05 -1.68
N LEU A 13 29.69 6.83 -2.20
CA LEU A 13 30.21 6.44 -3.52
C LEU A 13 29.21 6.69 -4.66
N SER A 14 27.90 6.67 -4.38
CA SER A 14 26.84 7.00 -5.36
C SER A 14 26.62 8.50 -5.54
N SER A 15 27.22 9.33 -4.69
CA SER A 15 27.11 10.80 -4.73
C SER A 15 28.20 11.48 -5.57
N VAL A 16 29.22 10.75 -6.04
CA VAL A 16 30.23 11.30 -6.95
C VAL A 16 29.63 11.44 -8.35
N GLY A 17 28.93 12.56 -8.59
CA GLY A 17 28.41 12.94 -9.91
C GLY A 17 26.92 13.28 -9.97
N ALA A 18 26.15 13.14 -8.88
CA ALA A 18 24.74 13.51 -8.85
C ALA A 18 24.55 15.01 -8.51
N SER A 19 23.80 15.74 -9.33
CA SER A 19 23.50 17.17 -9.10
C SER A 19 22.38 17.41 -8.08
N GLY A 20 21.71 16.36 -7.62
CA GLY A 20 20.63 16.43 -6.64
C GLY A 20 20.43 15.10 -5.92
N TYR A 21 20.00 15.16 -4.66
CA TYR A 21 19.72 14.00 -3.82
C TYR A 21 18.36 14.13 -3.14
N LEU A 22 17.68 12.99 -2.94
CA LEU A 22 16.45 12.88 -2.19
C LEU A 22 16.74 12.16 -0.88
N THR A 23 16.50 12.84 0.24
CA THR A 23 16.61 12.24 1.58
C THR A 23 15.23 11.81 2.07
N ILE A 24 15.13 10.59 2.59
CA ILE A 24 13.86 9.99 3.01
C ILE A 24 13.95 9.68 4.51
N ASP A 25 13.09 10.32 5.31
CA ASP A 25 12.97 10.03 6.74
C ASP A 25 12.05 8.81 6.95
N LEU A 26 12.66 7.62 7.09
CA LEU A 26 11.92 6.40 7.42
C LEU A 26 11.27 6.48 8.82
N GLY A 27 11.81 7.29 9.73
CA GLY A 27 11.21 7.56 11.03
C GLY A 27 9.86 8.27 10.91
N ALA A 28 9.73 9.23 9.98
CA ALA A 28 8.46 9.88 9.68
C ALA A 28 7.42 8.88 9.17
N LEU A 29 7.80 7.99 8.26
CA LEU A 29 6.90 6.94 7.76
C LEU A 29 6.41 6.01 8.88
N ARG A 30 7.31 5.61 9.80
CA ARG A 30 6.96 4.79 10.97
C ARG A 30 5.96 5.50 11.88
N ARG A 31 6.19 6.77 12.19
CA ARG A 31 5.27 7.60 13.01
C ARG A 31 3.90 7.74 12.35
N ASN A 32 3.87 8.03 11.04
CA ASN A 32 2.62 8.16 10.28
C ASN A 32 1.83 6.85 10.27
N TYR A 33 2.50 5.72 10.04
CA TYR A 33 1.86 4.41 10.06
C TYR A 33 1.28 4.08 11.43
N LYS A 34 2.04 4.34 12.50
CA LYS A 34 1.58 4.12 13.87
C LYS A 34 0.33 4.94 14.18
N LEU A 35 0.34 6.24 13.88
CA LEU A 35 -0.80 7.13 14.06
C LEU A 35 -2.05 6.62 13.33
N LEU A 36 -1.92 6.26 12.05
CA LEU A 36 -3.04 5.73 11.26
C LEU A 36 -3.55 4.40 11.83
N SER A 37 -2.64 3.53 12.27
CA SER A 37 -3.01 2.24 12.87
C SER A 37 -3.77 2.38 14.18
N GLU A 38 -3.39 3.33 15.02
CA GLU A 38 -4.08 3.65 16.28
C GLU A 38 -5.46 4.25 16.00
N MET A 39 -5.58 5.13 15.00
CA MET A 39 -6.85 5.79 14.65
C MET A 39 -7.92 4.82 14.13
N VAL A 40 -7.53 3.78 13.40
CA VAL A 40 -8.48 2.85 12.78
C VAL A 40 -8.74 1.58 13.61
N ALA A 41 -8.06 1.41 14.75
CA ALA A 41 -8.21 0.24 15.59
C ALA A 41 -9.69 0.00 15.96
N PRO A 42 -10.18 -1.24 15.91
CA PRO A 42 -9.45 -2.51 15.73
C PRO A 42 -9.20 -2.91 14.26
N ALA A 43 -9.54 -2.06 13.29
CA ALA A 43 -9.23 -2.34 11.89
C ALA A 43 -7.71 -2.35 11.65
N GLN A 44 -7.29 -3.01 10.57
CA GLN A 44 -5.89 -3.14 10.22
C GLN A 44 -5.49 -2.12 9.17
N THR A 45 -4.37 -1.45 9.40
CA THR A 45 -3.75 -0.59 8.39
C THR A 45 -2.87 -1.41 7.45
N ALA A 46 -2.95 -1.10 6.15
CA ALA A 46 -2.13 -1.70 5.13
C ALA A 46 -1.28 -0.64 4.40
N ALA A 47 -0.12 -1.06 3.91
CA ALA A 47 0.80 -0.17 3.20
C ALA A 47 0.67 -0.34 1.68
N VAL A 48 0.31 0.74 0.98
CA VAL A 48 0.35 0.74 -0.49
C VAL A 48 1.70 1.28 -0.95
N VAL A 49 2.55 0.41 -1.51
CA VAL A 49 3.94 0.70 -1.91
C VAL A 49 4.17 0.57 -3.42
N LYS A 50 3.11 0.76 -4.22
CA LYS A 50 3.19 0.80 -5.68
C LYS A 50 4.10 1.91 -6.20
N ALA A 51 4.56 1.79 -7.45
CA ALA A 51 5.46 2.72 -8.11
C ALA A 51 6.72 3.01 -7.28
N ASN A 52 7.36 1.94 -6.79
CA ASN A 52 8.54 2.02 -5.92
C ASN A 52 8.28 2.85 -4.64
N ALA A 53 7.16 2.58 -3.94
CA ALA A 53 6.64 3.40 -2.85
C ALA A 53 6.53 4.89 -3.21
N TYR A 54 5.89 5.19 -4.35
CA TYR A 54 5.76 6.56 -4.88
C TYR A 54 7.12 7.26 -5.09
N GLY A 55 8.15 6.50 -5.50
CA GLY A 55 9.51 7.00 -5.70
C GLY A 55 10.38 7.02 -4.44
N LEU A 56 9.89 6.53 -3.30
CA LEU A 56 10.62 6.55 -2.02
C LEU A 56 11.52 5.31 -1.79
N GLY A 57 11.49 4.32 -2.68
CA GLY A 57 12.22 3.06 -2.48
C GLY A 57 11.38 2.04 -1.72
N ALA A 58 10.71 1.15 -2.45
CA ALA A 58 9.77 0.19 -1.88
C ALA A 58 10.41 -0.76 -0.88
N ASP A 59 11.66 -1.17 -1.10
CA ASP A 59 12.35 -2.14 -0.24
C ASP A 59 12.56 -1.58 1.17
N GLN A 60 13.18 -0.39 1.28
CA GLN A 60 13.44 0.26 2.56
C GLN A 60 12.14 0.68 3.25
N VAL A 61 11.17 1.20 2.49
CA VAL A 61 9.87 1.61 3.02
C VAL A 61 9.10 0.41 3.57
N ALA A 62 9.01 -0.69 2.81
CA ALA A 62 8.24 -1.86 3.22
C ALA A 62 8.84 -2.51 4.48
N GLN A 63 10.16 -2.62 4.57
CA GLN A 63 10.84 -3.11 5.78
C GLN A 63 10.60 -2.18 6.98
N ALA A 64 10.69 -0.86 6.80
CA ALA A 64 10.42 0.10 7.85
C ALA A 64 8.99 -0.02 8.40
N LEU A 65 8.01 -0.19 7.52
CA LEU A 65 6.60 -0.36 7.90
C LEU A 65 6.33 -1.74 8.51
N TYR A 66 6.98 -2.80 8.03
CA TYR A 66 6.87 -4.14 8.62
C TYR A 66 7.32 -4.15 10.08
N SER A 67 8.40 -3.42 10.40
CA SER A 67 8.93 -3.28 11.76
C SER A 67 7.96 -2.58 12.72
N GLN A 68 6.97 -1.84 12.20
CA GLN A 68 5.92 -1.19 12.99
C GLN A 68 4.64 -2.04 13.11
N GLY A 69 4.67 -3.28 12.64
CA GLY A 69 3.51 -4.18 12.72
C GLY A 69 2.68 -4.25 11.44
N CYS A 70 3.09 -3.60 10.34
CA CYS A 70 2.40 -3.77 9.06
C CYS A 70 2.56 -5.19 8.53
N ARG A 71 1.44 -5.82 8.15
CA ARG A 71 1.43 -7.20 7.61
C ARG A 71 0.81 -7.31 6.22
N HIS A 72 0.13 -6.27 5.75
CA HIS A 72 -0.53 -6.25 4.45
C HIS A 72 0.07 -5.15 3.58
N PHE A 73 0.63 -5.53 2.43
CA PHE A 73 1.29 -4.65 1.47
C PHE A 73 0.60 -4.74 0.11
N PHE A 74 0.45 -3.61 -0.56
CA PHE A 74 -0.22 -3.53 -1.85
C PHE A 74 0.68 -2.85 -2.88
N VAL A 75 0.84 -3.48 -4.04
CA VAL A 75 1.52 -2.93 -5.22
C VAL A 75 0.56 -2.85 -6.41
N ALA A 76 0.93 -2.13 -7.47
CA ALA A 76 0.07 -2.01 -8.64
C ALA A 76 0.24 -3.19 -9.58
N GLN A 77 1.47 -3.65 -9.82
CA GLN A 77 1.80 -4.63 -10.84
C GLN A 77 2.46 -5.88 -10.25
N PHE A 78 2.30 -7.01 -10.94
CA PHE A 78 2.90 -8.27 -10.52
C PHE A 78 4.44 -8.22 -10.47
N VAL A 79 5.07 -7.51 -11.42
CA VAL A 79 6.53 -7.32 -11.44
C VAL A 79 7.05 -6.61 -10.18
N GLU A 80 6.32 -5.61 -9.67
CA GLU A 80 6.67 -4.94 -8.42
C GLU A 80 6.60 -5.91 -7.24
N ALA A 81 5.59 -6.79 -7.22
CA ALA A 81 5.43 -7.78 -6.16
C ALA A 81 6.57 -8.81 -6.19
N VAL A 82 6.96 -9.27 -7.37
CA VAL A 82 8.08 -10.21 -7.53
C VAL A 82 9.40 -9.58 -7.06
N HIS A 83 9.65 -8.30 -7.37
CA HIS A 83 10.84 -7.60 -6.89
C HIS A 83 10.83 -7.38 -5.37
N LEU A 84 9.67 -7.03 -4.79
CA LEU A 84 9.56 -6.75 -3.36
C LEU A 84 9.53 -8.02 -2.49
N ARG A 85 9.06 -9.15 -3.04
CA ARG A 85 8.81 -10.38 -2.26
C ARG A 85 10.03 -10.88 -1.46
N PRO A 86 11.26 -10.92 -2.00
CA PRO A 86 12.45 -11.36 -1.27
C PRO A 86 12.81 -10.44 -0.10
N ASN A 87 12.43 -9.17 -0.16
CA ASN A 87 12.74 -8.15 0.85
C ASN A 87 11.74 -8.12 2.01
N LEU A 88 10.69 -8.95 1.95
CA LEU A 88 9.64 -9.05 2.95
C LEU A 88 9.63 -10.43 3.62
N PRO A 89 9.36 -10.50 4.93
CA PRO A 89 9.22 -11.78 5.61
C PRO A 89 8.12 -12.68 5.01
N PRO A 90 8.21 -14.01 5.22
CA PRO A 90 7.20 -14.99 4.83
C PRO A 90 5.76 -14.63 5.23
N GLU A 91 5.59 -14.01 6.39
CA GLU A 91 4.31 -13.70 7.03
C GLU A 91 3.63 -12.46 6.43
N ALA A 92 4.39 -11.60 5.73
CA ALA A 92 3.84 -10.44 5.06
C ALA A 92 2.97 -10.87 3.86
N GLN A 93 1.72 -10.39 3.84
CA GLN A 93 0.79 -10.58 2.73
C GLN A 93 1.04 -9.48 1.69
N LEU A 94 1.30 -9.89 0.44
CA LEU A 94 1.61 -8.97 -0.65
C LEU A 94 0.57 -9.08 -1.77
N PHE A 95 -0.15 -8.00 -2.01
CA PHE A 95 -1.28 -7.94 -2.92
C PHE A 95 -0.97 -7.16 -4.20
N VAL A 96 -1.51 -7.63 -5.33
CA VAL A 96 -1.39 -6.95 -6.64
C VAL A 96 -2.75 -6.37 -7.05
N LEU A 97 -2.85 -5.04 -7.06
CA LEU A 97 -4.12 -4.32 -7.25
C LEU A 97 -4.70 -4.44 -8.66
N ASN A 98 -3.87 -4.41 -9.70
CA ASN A 98 -4.37 -4.39 -11.08
C ASN A 98 -4.74 -5.79 -11.62
N GLY A 99 -4.63 -6.82 -10.78
CA GLY A 99 -4.79 -8.22 -11.16
C GLY A 99 -3.58 -8.76 -11.91
N LEU A 100 -3.74 -9.92 -12.54
CA LEU A 100 -2.68 -10.63 -13.26
C LEU A 100 -2.90 -10.57 -14.77
N GLN A 101 -1.79 -10.65 -15.49
CA GLN A 101 -1.82 -10.99 -16.92
C GLN A 101 -2.01 -12.51 -17.08
N PRO A 102 -2.72 -12.97 -18.12
CA PRO A 102 -2.91 -14.39 -18.38
C PRO A 102 -1.58 -15.14 -18.41
N GLY A 103 -1.53 -16.30 -17.76
CA GLY A 103 -0.34 -17.16 -17.68
C GLY A 103 0.58 -16.85 -16.49
N SER A 104 0.34 -15.77 -15.75
CA SER A 104 1.13 -15.42 -14.56
C SER A 104 0.60 -16.06 -13.26
N GLU A 105 -0.50 -16.80 -13.31
CA GLU A 105 -1.26 -17.26 -12.14
C GLU A 105 -0.46 -18.27 -11.30
N ILE A 106 0.15 -19.27 -11.95
CA ILE A 106 0.94 -20.30 -11.26
C ILE A 106 2.13 -19.67 -10.56
N ARG A 107 2.90 -18.83 -11.27
CA ARG A 107 4.06 -18.14 -10.71
C ARG A 107 3.68 -17.22 -9.55
N CYS A 108 2.53 -16.53 -9.66
CA CYS A 108 2.01 -15.69 -8.59
C CYS A 108 1.71 -16.51 -7.33
N ALA A 109 1.03 -17.65 -7.48
CA ALA A 109 0.72 -18.55 -6.39
C ALA A 109 1.97 -19.16 -5.74
N GLU A 110 2.96 -19.59 -6.53
CA GLU A 110 4.23 -20.13 -6.03
C GLU A 110 5.04 -19.08 -5.27
N SER A 111 5.00 -17.83 -5.73
CA SER A 111 5.67 -16.70 -5.09
C SER A 111 4.96 -16.20 -3.82
N ARG A 112 3.83 -16.82 -3.43
CA ARG A 112 2.97 -16.40 -2.30
C ARG A 112 2.50 -14.94 -2.42
N ILE A 113 2.20 -14.52 -3.66
CA ILE A 113 1.62 -13.21 -3.97
C ILE A 113 0.11 -13.39 -4.15
N ILE A 114 -0.67 -12.40 -3.69
CA ILE A 114 -2.13 -12.47 -3.66
C ILE A 114 -2.68 -11.52 -4.74
N PRO A 115 -3.33 -12.01 -5.80
CA PRO A 115 -3.91 -11.12 -6.78
C PRO A 115 -5.21 -10.50 -6.26
N VAL A 116 -5.45 -9.24 -6.61
CA VAL A 116 -6.79 -8.65 -6.54
C VAL A 116 -7.45 -8.85 -7.90
N LEU A 117 -8.49 -9.68 -7.92
CA LEU A 117 -9.23 -10.08 -9.11
C LEU A 117 -10.24 -9.00 -9.47
N ASN A 118 -10.17 -8.53 -10.71
CA ASN A 118 -10.93 -7.38 -11.19
C ASN A 118 -11.94 -7.74 -12.28
N SER A 119 -11.94 -8.99 -12.75
CA SER A 119 -12.87 -9.49 -13.75
C SER A 119 -13.23 -10.95 -13.47
N LEU A 120 -14.35 -11.40 -14.04
CA LEU A 120 -14.74 -12.80 -13.99
C LEU A 120 -13.72 -13.71 -14.69
N GLU A 121 -13.10 -13.23 -15.76
CA GLU A 121 -12.04 -13.94 -16.46
C GLU A 121 -10.83 -14.21 -15.56
N GLN A 122 -10.36 -13.19 -14.82
CA GLN A 122 -9.27 -13.34 -13.85
C GLN A 122 -9.64 -14.33 -12.74
N LEU A 123 -10.90 -14.31 -12.28
CA LEU A 123 -11.40 -15.29 -11.31
C LEU A 123 -11.36 -16.72 -11.85
N GLN A 124 -11.80 -16.92 -13.10
CA GLN A 124 -11.78 -18.24 -13.76
C GLN A 124 -10.35 -18.75 -13.97
N GLN A 125 -9.43 -17.88 -14.40
CA GLN A 125 -8.01 -18.18 -14.56
C GLN A 125 -7.37 -18.57 -13.22
N TRP A 126 -7.61 -17.79 -12.17
CA TRP A 126 -7.10 -18.07 -10.82
C TRP A 126 -7.66 -19.38 -10.24
N ALA A 127 -8.96 -19.64 -10.42
CA ALA A 127 -9.57 -20.90 -10.04
C ALA A 127 -8.99 -22.09 -10.83
N GLY A 128 -8.65 -21.88 -12.10
CA GLY A 128 -7.93 -22.85 -12.93
C GLY A 128 -6.55 -23.18 -12.38
N ALA A 129 -5.80 -22.15 -11.96
CA ALA A 129 -4.51 -22.32 -11.30
C ALA A 129 -4.62 -23.09 -9.97
N ALA A 130 -5.61 -22.78 -9.14
CA ALA A 130 -5.88 -23.49 -7.90
C ALA A 130 -6.14 -24.99 -8.12
N ARG A 131 -6.94 -25.34 -9.15
CA ARG A 131 -7.19 -26.74 -9.53
C ARG A 131 -5.92 -27.45 -9.98
N ARG A 132 -5.10 -26.80 -10.82
CA ARG A 132 -3.82 -27.37 -11.29
C ARG A 132 -2.84 -27.63 -10.14
N LEU A 133 -2.76 -26.69 -9.20
CA LEU A 133 -1.90 -26.79 -8.01
C LEU A 133 -2.50 -27.64 -6.88
N LYS A 134 -3.74 -28.13 -7.02
CA LYS A 134 -4.47 -28.94 -6.04
C LYS A 134 -4.50 -28.33 -4.64
N ARG A 135 -4.62 -27.01 -4.54
CA ARG A 135 -4.71 -26.29 -3.25
C ARG A 135 -5.57 -25.03 -3.36
N THR A 136 -6.09 -24.58 -2.24
CA THR A 136 -6.78 -23.28 -2.14
C THR A 136 -5.76 -22.14 -2.30
N LEU A 137 -6.12 -21.14 -3.11
CA LEU A 137 -5.29 -19.95 -3.33
C LEU A 137 -6.02 -18.72 -2.77
N PRO A 138 -5.36 -17.87 -1.96
CA PRO A 138 -5.94 -16.61 -1.51
C PRO A 138 -6.11 -15.65 -2.69
N ALA A 139 -7.13 -14.79 -2.61
CA ALA A 139 -7.37 -13.73 -3.58
C ALA A 139 -8.13 -12.57 -2.94
N GLY A 140 -7.84 -11.35 -3.39
CA GLY A 140 -8.73 -10.21 -3.20
C GLY A 140 -9.75 -10.14 -4.33
N LEU A 141 -10.94 -9.60 -4.06
CA LEU A 141 -11.93 -9.29 -5.08
C LEU A 141 -12.20 -7.79 -5.07
N GLN A 142 -12.00 -7.13 -6.21
CA GLN A 142 -12.37 -5.73 -6.37
C GLN A 142 -13.84 -5.65 -6.80
N VAL A 143 -14.66 -4.97 -5.99
CA VAL A 143 -16.06 -4.70 -6.31
C VAL A 143 -16.19 -3.23 -6.68
N GLY A 144 -16.58 -2.95 -7.93
CA GLY A 144 -16.80 -1.59 -8.41
C GLY A 144 -18.09 -1.01 -7.82
N THR A 145 -17.97 0.04 -7.00
CA THR A 145 -19.10 0.75 -6.39
C THR A 145 -19.32 2.15 -6.96
N GLY A 146 -18.63 2.53 -8.03
CA GLY A 146 -18.85 3.80 -8.73
C GLY A 146 -17.60 4.48 -9.31
N MET A 147 -16.38 4.08 -8.93
CA MET A 147 -15.14 4.51 -9.61
C MET A 147 -14.84 3.64 -10.84
N SER A 148 -15.54 3.88 -11.95
CA SER A 148 -15.16 3.30 -13.25
C SER A 148 -13.94 4.04 -13.82
N ARG A 149 -12.73 3.78 -13.29
CA ARG A 149 -11.47 4.28 -13.88
C ARG A 149 -11.08 3.52 -15.16
N ARG A 150 -11.62 2.32 -15.37
CA ARG A 150 -11.57 1.62 -16.65
C ARG A 150 -12.97 1.73 -17.25
N GLY A 151 -13.08 2.48 -18.34
CA GLY A 151 -14.34 2.85 -18.96
C GLY A 151 -15.21 1.64 -19.29
N GLY A 152 -16.30 1.52 -18.57
CA GLY A 152 -17.48 0.76 -18.93
C GLY A 152 -18.67 1.58 -18.45
N ALA A 153 -19.61 1.88 -19.37
CA ALA A 153 -20.81 2.64 -19.10
C ALA A 153 -21.52 2.12 -17.83
N PRO A 154 -22.26 2.97 -17.09
CA PRO A 154 -23.01 2.53 -15.91
C PRO A 154 -23.98 1.44 -16.30
N GLN A 155 -23.62 0.18 -16.03
CA GLN A 155 -24.52 -0.94 -16.24
C GLN A 155 -25.62 -0.79 -15.19
N LYS A 156 -26.86 -0.57 -15.66
CA LYS A 156 -28.05 -0.54 -14.82
C LYS A 156 -27.99 -1.74 -13.85
N ARG A 157 -27.98 -1.45 -12.54
CA ARG A 157 -28.27 -2.44 -11.50
C ARG A 157 -29.68 -2.97 -11.79
N GLY A 158 -29.76 -4.16 -12.39
CA GLY A 158 -30.93 -5.01 -12.22
C GLY A 158 -31.02 -5.35 -10.73
N GLY A 159 -32.20 -5.18 -10.14
CA GLY A 159 -32.48 -5.54 -8.75
C GLY A 159 -32.14 -7.00 -8.51
N GLY A 160 -30.93 -7.24 -8.01
CA GLY A 160 -30.44 -8.54 -7.61
C GLY A 160 -29.90 -8.38 -6.20
N SER A 161 -30.62 -8.97 -5.26
CA SER A 161 -30.22 -9.14 -3.85
C SER A 161 -28.74 -9.51 -3.75
N GLY A 162 -28.05 -8.99 -2.74
CA GLY A 162 -26.63 -9.24 -2.51
C GLY A 162 -26.30 -10.73 -2.59
N ALA A 163 -25.71 -11.14 -3.71
CA ALA A 163 -25.19 -12.48 -3.86
C ALA A 163 -23.90 -12.55 -3.02
N LEU A 164 -24.01 -13.08 -1.81
CA LEU A 164 -22.87 -13.73 -1.15
C LEU A 164 -22.47 -14.91 -2.03
N TRP A 165 -21.51 -14.70 -2.94
CA TRP A 165 -20.87 -15.79 -3.65
C TRP A 165 -19.89 -16.45 -2.67
N GLY A 166 -20.36 -17.53 -2.04
CA GLY A 166 -19.54 -18.39 -1.21
C GLY A 166 -18.47 -19.07 -2.07
N VAL A 167 -17.25 -18.57 -2.02
CA VAL A 167 -16.08 -19.40 -2.33
C VAL A 167 -15.95 -20.39 -1.16
N ARG A 168 -16.50 -21.59 -1.33
CA ARG A 168 -16.29 -22.68 -0.37
C ARG A 168 -14.80 -23.03 -0.38
N GLY A 169 -14.11 -22.65 0.69
CA GLY A 169 -12.76 -23.09 0.99
C GLY A 169 -11.95 -21.98 1.63
N GLY A 170 -11.83 -22.03 2.97
CA GLY A 170 -10.95 -21.36 3.95
C GLY A 170 -9.87 -20.33 3.58
N GLY A 171 -9.90 -19.68 2.41
CA GLY A 171 -9.03 -18.58 2.04
C GLY A 171 -9.65 -17.26 2.50
N SER A 172 -8.83 -16.37 3.06
CA SER A 172 -9.23 -15.00 3.36
C SER A 172 -9.59 -14.27 2.07
N LEU A 173 -10.89 -14.04 1.85
CA LEU A 173 -11.38 -13.16 0.78
C LEU A 173 -11.36 -11.73 1.28
N VAL A 174 -10.48 -10.89 0.72
CA VAL A 174 -10.47 -9.45 0.99
C VAL A 174 -11.32 -8.76 -0.08
N ILE A 175 -12.46 -8.18 0.32
CA ILE A 175 -13.31 -7.37 -0.56
C ILE A 175 -12.81 -5.93 -0.51
N MET A 176 -12.34 -5.40 -1.63
CA MET A 176 -11.89 -4.02 -1.71
C MET A 176 -12.94 -3.16 -2.43
N GLY A 177 -13.51 -2.20 -1.70
CA GLY A 177 -14.31 -1.11 -2.26
C GLY A 177 -13.43 0.07 -2.64
N GLN A 178 -13.71 0.68 -3.78
CA GLN A 178 -13.10 1.95 -4.19
C GLN A 178 -14.16 3.04 -4.02
N THR A 179 -14.09 3.81 -2.94
CA THR A 179 -14.97 4.95 -2.71
C THR A 179 -14.34 6.22 -3.25
N GLY A 180 -14.91 6.78 -4.32
CA GLY A 180 -14.64 8.17 -4.70
C GLY A 180 -15.31 9.12 -3.70
N PRO A 181 -14.92 10.40 -3.66
CA PRO A 181 -15.69 11.37 -2.89
C PRO A 181 -17.15 11.34 -3.38
N PRO A 182 -18.15 11.30 -2.47
CA PRO A 182 -19.54 11.41 -2.88
C PRO A 182 -19.75 12.81 -3.50
N GLY A 183 -19.91 12.87 -4.82
CA GLY A 183 -20.45 14.04 -5.53
C GLY A 183 -19.68 15.38 -5.41
N GLY A 184 -18.42 15.40 -5.00
CA GLY A 184 -17.64 16.63 -4.86
C GLY A 184 -16.34 16.58 -5.67
N GLY A 185 -16.21 17.48 -6.65
CA GLY A 185 -14.96 17.67 -7.39
C GLY A 185 -13.78 17.93 -6.45
N TRP A 186 -12.62 17.38 -6.79
CA TRP A 186 -11.37 17.59 -6.07
C TRP A 186 -10.97 19.07 -6.19
N ARG A 187 -11.34 19.89 -5.20
CA ARG A 187 -10.94 21.30 -5.14
C ARG A 187 -9.59 21.37 -4.44
N GLY A 188 -8.52 21.22 -5.22
CA GLY A 188 -7.16 21.45 -4.73
C GLY A 188 -7.03 22.91 -4.30
N THR A 189 -6.75 23.15 -3.02
CA THR A 189 -6.26 24.45 -2.56
C THR A 189 -4.82 24.59 -3.05
N LYS A 190 -4.62 25.51 -4.01
CA LYS A 190 -3.28 26.01 -4.34
C LYS A 190 -2.67 26.62 -3.08
N GLY A 191 -1.35 26.42 -2.95
CA GLY A 191 -0.57 26.79 -1.78
C GLY A 191 -0.71 28.26 -1.33
N GLY A 192 -0.56 28.43 -0.03
CA GLY A 192 -0.33 29.71 0.65
C GLY A 192 0.58 29.44 1.83
N HIS A 193 1.69 30.15 1.87
CA HIS A 193 2.73 30.13 2.90
C HIS A 193 2.16 30.17 4.33
N ALA A 194 2.72 29.34 5.21
CA ALA A 194 2.75 29.60 6.65
C ALA A 194 4.12 29.18 7.18
N ALA A 195 5.11 30.01 6.90
CA ALA A 195 6.35 30.09 7.65
C ALA A 195 6.30 31.45 8.38
N GLU A 196 6.00 31.43 9.67
CA GLU A 196 6.16 32.56 10.60
C GLU A 196 6.13 31.92 12.00
N GLU A 197 7.29 31.56 12.55
CA GLU A 197 8.16 32.39 13.39
C GLU A 197 7.97 32.00 14.86
N ASN A 198 8.79 31.05 15.29
CA ASN A 198 8.99 30.72 16.70
C ASN A 198 10.16 31.58 17.20
N ARG A 199 9.87 32.77 17.73
CA ARG A 199 10.86 33.61 18.43
C ARG A 199 10.54 33.65 19.92
N ARG A 200 11.51 33.14 20.67
CA ARG A 200 11.64 33.19 22.13
C ARG A 200 11.63 34.62 22.63
N ALA A 201 10.93 34.85 23.74
CA ALA A 201 11.40 35.71 24.83
C ALA A 201 10.59 35.36 26.10
N ASP A 202 11.15 34.44 26.87
CA ASP A 202 10.97 34.38 28.33
C ASP A 202 11.89 35.48 28.88
N GLU A 203 11.32 36.52 29.50
CA GLU A 203 12.02 37.40 30.44
C GLU A 203 11.02 38.37 31.10
N GLY A 204 11.06 38.44 32.43
CA GLY A 204 10.79 39.70 33.14
C GLY A 204 9.54 39.77 34.02
N ARG A 205 9.71 39.37 35.28
CA ARG A 205 8.88 39.78 36.43
C ARG A 205 8.98 41.30 36.67
N GLY A 206 7.90 41.91 37.15
CA GLY A 206 7.82 43.23 37.83
C GLY A 206 6.34 43.53 38.11
N VAL A 207 5.78 43.39 39.32
CA VAL A 207 5.89 44.21 40.55
C VAL A 207 5.36 45.65 40.38
N ALA A 208 4.29 45.95 41.13
CA ALA A 208 3.76 47.26 41.59
C ALA A 208 3.27 48.23 40.48
N GLU A 209 2.14 48.93 40.58
CA GLU A 209 1.32 49.46 41.68
C GLU A 209 -0.18 49.34 41.36
#